data_AF-A0A6A5VLE7-F1
#
_entry.id   AF-A0A6A5VLE7-F1
#
_cell.length_a   1.000
_cell.length_b   1.000
_cell.length_c   1.000
_cell.angle_alpha   90.00
_cell.angle_beta   90.00
_cell.angle_gamma   90.00
#
_symmetry.space_group_name_H-M   'P 1'
#
loop_
_entity.id
_entity.type
_entity.pdbx_description
1 polymer ?
#
loop_
_entity_poly.entity_id
_entity_poly.type
_entity_poly.pdbx_seq_one_letter_code
_entity_poly.pdbx_strand_id
1 'polypeptide(L)'
;TKRALRLFSIGRNDDLREAYRQSIRRFTQEDLVFLNKSIFNEKTGWRHKAYRPVGSTSRYTQDITRGKTWAILLAYTINSYLPCTGIKEGYYNYEEFIN
;
A
#
# COMPACT_ATOMS: atom_id res chain seq x y z
N THR A 1 12.37 19.02 -14.97
CA THR A 1 11.31 19.57 -14.11
C THR A 1 10.75 18.47 -13.21
N LYS A 2 11.03 18.49 -11.90
CA LYS A 2 10.52 17.48 -10.95
C LYS A 2 9.02 17.70 -10.74
N ARG A 3 8.20 16.72 -11.09
CA ARG A 3 6.75 16.74 -10.86
C ARG A 3 6.50 16.54 -9.35
N ALA A 4 6.18 17.62 -8.64
CA ALA A 4 5.77 17.53 -7.25
C ALA A 4 4.37 16.89 -7.18
N LEU A 5 4.30 15.65 -6.73
CA LEU A 5 3.03 14.99 -6.43
C LEU A 5 2.45 15.67 -5.18
N ARG A 6 1.46 16.57 -5.34
CA ARG A 6 0.63 17.01 -4.23
C ARG A 6 -0.33 15.90 -3.87
N LEU A 7 -0.21 15.35 -2.66
CA LEU A 7 -1.23 14.49 -2.06
C LEU A 7 -2.50 15.31 -1.88
N PHE A 8 -3.49 15.08 -2.74
CA PHE A 8 -4.79 15.76 -2.72
C PHE A 8 -5.61 15.52 -1.44
N SER A 9 -5.19 14.60 -0.56
CA SER A 9 -5.88 14.28 0.70
C SER A 9 -5.52 15.21 1.86
N ILE A 10 -4.45 16.00 1.75
CA ILE A 10 -4.02 16.91 2.81
C ILE A 10 -5.00 18.10 2.84
N GLY A 11 -5.91 18.10 3.82
CA GLY A 11 -6.80 19.24 4.13
C GLY A 11 -8.21 19.18 3.54
N ARG A 12 -8.68 18.02 3.06
CA ARG A 12 -10.01 17.92 2.43
C ARG A 12 -11.20 18.02 3.40
N ASN A 13 -11.00 17.94 4.72
CA ASN A 13 -12.07 18.12 5.70
C ASN A 13 -11.52 18.29 7.13
N ASP A 14 -11.27 19.52 7.56
CA ASP A 14 -10.73 19.79 8.90
C ASP A 14 -11.74 19.52 10.01
N ASP A 15 -13.04 19.75 9.75
CA ASP A 15 -14.11 19.46 10.71
C ASP A 15 -14.19 17.96 11.04
N LEU A 16 -14.12 17.09 10.02
CA LEU A 16 -14.07 15.64 10.25
C LEU A 16 -12.81 15.20 11.00
N ARG A 17 -11.66 15.84 10.75
CA ARG A 17 -10.42 15.54 11.48
C ARG A 17 -10.53 15.95 12.94
N GLU A 18 -11.12 17.10 13.22
CA GLU A 18 -11.32 17.56 14.59
C GLU A 18 -12.34 16.69 15.33
N ALA A 19 -13.47 16.34 14.68
CA ALA A 19 -14.43 15.41 15.24
C ALA A 19 -13.78 14.04 15.58
N TYR A 20 -12.95 13.51 14.68
CA TYR A 20 -12.18 12.29 14.93
C TYR A 20 -11.18 12.43 16.08
N ARG A 21 -10.47 13.56 16.19
CA ARG A 21 -9.57 13.83 17.33
C ARG A 21 -10.32 13.84 18.66
N GLN A 22 -11.51 14.44 18.70
CA GLN A 22 -12.33 14.45 19.92
C GLN A 22 -12.86 13.06 20.26
N SER A 23 -13.21 12.24 19.26
CA SER A 23 -13.68 10.87 19.51
C SER A 23 -12.56 9.95 20.00
N ILE A 24 -11.36 10.02 19.39
CA ILE A 24 -10.26 9.11 19.72
C ILE A 24 -9.64 9.39 21.10
N ARG A 25 -9.77 10.62 21.61
CA ARG A 25 -9.34 11.00 22.98
C ARG A 25 -9.99 10.19 24.10
N ARG A 26 -11.09 9.49 23.81
CA ARG A 26 -11.81 8.65 24.79
C ARG A 26 -11.13 7.30 25.02
N PHE A 27 -10.18 6.93 24.17
CA PHE A 27 -9.49 5.64 24.21
C PHE A 27 -8.04 5.85 24.64
N THR A 28 -7.52 4.93 25.44
CA THR A 28 -6.09 4.86 25.73
C THR A 28 -5.36 4.18 24.57
N GLN A 29 -4.03 4.31 24.51
CA GLN A 29 -3.25 3.67 23.44
C GLN A 29 -3.36 2.14 23.49
N GLU A 30 -3.60 1.58 24.67
CA GLU A 30 -3.77 0.15 24.91
C GLU A 30 -5.11 -0.37 24.37
N ASP A 31 -6.11 0.50 24.22
CA ASP A 31 -7.43 0.16 23.68
C ASP A 31 -7.48 0.15 22.14
N LEU A 32 -6.40 0.58 21.48
CA LEU A 32 -6.37 0.80 20.03
C LEU A 32 -5.67 -0.33 19.29
N VAL A 33 -6.38 -0.89 18.31
CA VAL A 33 -5.81 -1.78 17.29
C VAL A 33 -5.89 -1.06 15.94
N PHE A 34 -4.74 -0.92 15.29
CA PHE A 34 -4.64 -0.33 13.96
C PHE A 34 -4.64 -1.43 12.91
N LEU A 35 -5.55 -1.33 11.96
CA LEU A 35 -5.64 -2.23 10.83
C LEU A 35 -5.25 -1.47 9.56
N ASN A 36 -4.33 -2.05 8.78
CA ASN A 36 -3.93 -1.47 7.51
C ASN A 36 -3.75 -2.56 6.44
N LYS A 37 -3.94 -2.17 5.18
CA LYS A 37 -3.72 -3.00 4.01
C LYS A 37 -2.46 -2.57 3.30
N SER A 38 -1.49 -3.47 3.23
CA SER A 38 -0.30 -3.31 2.39
C SER A 38 -0.49 -4.07 1.08
N ILE A 39 -0.08 -3.47 -0.03
CA ILE A 39 -0.07 -4.11 -1.34
C ILE A 39 1.38 -4.33 -1.75
N PHE A 40 1.75 -5.60 -1.93
CA PHE A 40 3.02 -6.00 -2.46
C PHE A 40 2.83 -6.52 -3.89
N ASN A 41 3.54 -5.95 -4.86
CA ASN A 41 3.60 -6.54 -6.20
C ASN A 41 4.98 -7.18 -6.36
N GLU A 42 5.02 -8.47 -6.68
CA GLU A 42 6.27 -9.19 -6.95
C GLU A 42 7.09 -8.47 -8.05
N LYS A 43 6.38 -7.91 -9.04
CA LYS A 43 6.96 -7.08 -10.08
C LYS A 43 6.15 -5.79 -10.25
N THR A 44 6.72 -4.68 -9.83
CA THR A 44 6.14 -3.33 -9.99
C THR A 44 6.41 -2.81 -11.41
N GLY A 45 5.56 -3.23 -12.35
CA GLY A 45 5.46 -2.68 -13.70
C GLY A 45 6.55 -3.11 -14.69
N TRP A 46 6.42 -2.56 -15.91
CA TRP A 46 7.29 -2.78 -17.06
C TRP A 46 8.61 -2.02 -16.89
N ARG A 47 9.54 -2.56 -16.10
CA ARG A 47 10.91 -2.04 -16.06
C ARG A 47 11.73 -2.69 -17.17
N HIS A 48 11.79 -2.04 -18.31
CA HIS A 48 12.68 -2.43 -19.39
C HIS A 48 14.12 -2.07 -19.00
N LYS A 49 14.94 -3.06 -18.65
CA LYS A 49 16.40 -2.92 -18.58
C LYS A 49 17.00 -3.70 -19.74
N ALA A 50 17.71 -3.01 -20.62
CA ALA A 50 18.52 -3.63 -21.67
C ALA A 50 19.94 -3.06 -21.58
N TYR A 51 20.94 -3.93 -21.66
CA TYR A 51 22.35 -3.53 -21.75
C TYR A 51 22.81 -3.72 -23.20
N ARG A 52 23.44 -2.69 -23.77
CA ARG A 52 23.98 -2.75 -25.12
C ARG A 52 25.19 -1.80 -25.27
N PRO A 53 26.20 -2.15 -26.10
CA PRO A 53 27.29 -1.24 -26.44
C PRO A 53 26.81 0.05 -27.10
N VAL A 54 27.56 1.13 -26.88
CA VAL A 54 27.27 2.46 -27.46
C VAL A 54 27.21 2.37 -29.00
N GLY A 55 26.22 3.02 -29.60
CA GLY A 55 26.07 3.11 -31.07
C GLY A 55 25.20 2.02 -31.70
N SER A 56 24.45 1.27 -30.90
CA SER A 56 23.84 0.05 -31.40
C SER A 56 22.43 -0.18 -30.82
N THR A 57 21.48 -0.67 -31.62
CA THR A 57 20.02 -0.64 -31.34
C THR A 57 19.53 -1.64 -30.30
N SER A 58 19.20 -1.25 -29.07
CA SER A 58 18.69 -2.21 -28.07
C SER A 58 17.50 -3.04 -28.60
N ARG A 59 17.64 -4.37 -28.62
CA ARG A 59 16.56 -5.30 -28.95
C ARG A 59 15.97 -5.82 -27.64
N TYR A 60 14.66 -5.68 -27.48
CA TYR A 60 13.93 -6.26 -26.36
C TYR A 60 13.65 -7.72 -26.68
N THR A 61 14.11 -8.62 -25.82
CA THR A 61 13.91 -10.06 -26.00
C THR A 61 12.58 -10.55 -25.45
N GLN A 62 11.96 -9.82 -24.52
CA GLN A 62 10.68 -10.24 -23.94
C GLN A 62 9.90 -9.09 -23.32
N ASP A 63 8.59 -9.16 -23.49
CA ASP A 63 7.63 -8.39 -22.71
C ASP A 63 7.61 -8.87 -21.27
N ILE A 64 7.91 -7.95 -20.36
CA ILE A 64 7.84 -8.21 -18.92
C ILE A 64 6.38 -8.10 -18.49
N THR A 65 5.71 -9.23 -18.30
CA THR A 65 4.37 -9.26 -17.72
C THR A 65 4.40 -8.79 -16.26
N ARG A 66 3.27 -8.24 -15.80
CA ARG A 66 3.08 -7.86 -14.40
C ARG A 66 3.09 -9.14 -13.54
N GLY A 67 3.87 -9.12 -12.45
CA GLY A 67 3.94 -10.22 -11.51
C GLY A 67 2.69 -10.30 -10.62
N LYS A 68 2.67 -11.28 -9.72
CA LYS A 68 1.55 -11.45 -8.78
C LYS A 68 1.42 -10.23 -7.87
N THR A 69 0.18 -9.90 -7.54
CA THR A 69 -0.15 -8.90 -6.53
C THR A 69 -0.55 -9.64 -5.26
N TRP A 70 -0.06 -9.20 -4.12
CA TRP A 70 -0.32 -9.77 -2.82
C TRP A 70 -0.89 -8.66 -1.92
N ALA A 71 -2.03 -8.92 -1.32
CA ALA A 71 -2.59 -8.09 -0.27
C ALA A 71 -2.23 -8.70 1.09
N ILE A 72 -1.66 -7.87 1.95
CA ILE A 72 -1.25 -8.24 3.30
C ILE A 72 -2.09 -7.38 4.25
N LEU A 73 -2.91 -8.04 5.07
CA LEU A 73 -3.66 -7.39 6.14
C LEU A 73 -2.85 -7.50 7.43
N LEU A 74 -2.46 -6.34 7.95
CA LEU A 74 -1.70 -6.23 9.17
C LEU A 74 -2.54 -5.53 10.21
N ALA A 75 -2.65 -6.15 11.38
CA ALA A 75 -3.14 -5.51 12.58
C ALA A 75 -1.96 -5.30 13.54
N TYR A 76 -1.93 -4.16 14.22
CA TYR A 76 -0.89 -3.87 15.20
C TYR A 76 -1.43 -2.99 16.32
N THR A 77 -0.81 -3.11 17.49
CA THR A 77 -1.01 -2.21 18.64
C THR A 77 0.23 -1.35 18.82
N ILE A 78 0.26 -0.52 19.85
CA ILE A 78 1.47 0.23 20.22
C ILE A 78 2.66 -0.68 20.57
N ASN A 79 2.38 -1.91 21.03
CA ASN A 79 3.40 -2.82 21.54
C ASN A 79 4.04 -3.68 20.46
N SER A 80 3.26 -4.15 19.48
CA SER A 80 3.79 -4.93 18.35
C SER A 80 2.76 -5.14 17.25
N TYR A 81 3.20 -5.75 16.16
CA TYR A 81 2.31 -6.43 15.24
C TYR A 81 1.56 -7.55 15.95
N LEU A 82 0.27 -7.63 15.68
CA LEU A 82 -0.51 -8.83 15.96
C LEU A 82 -0.17 -9.87 14.88
N PRO A 83 -0.36 -11.18 15.14
CA PRO A 83 -0.18 -12.20 14.13
C PRO A 83 -0.91 -11.81 12.84
N CYS A 84 -0.23 -11.95 11.68
CA CYS A 84 -0.77 -11.54 10.39
C CYS A 84 -2.19 -12.09 10.22
N THR A 85 -3.17 -11.19 10.12
CA THR A 85 -4.58 -11.57 10.02
C THR A 85 -4.91 -12.15 8.65
N GLY A 86 -4.12 -11.84 7.60
CA GLY A 86 -4.24 -12.51 6.31
C GLY A 86 -3.20 -12.10 5.27
N ILE A 87 -2.83 -13.06 4.41
CA ILE A 87 -2.06 -12.83 3.18
C ILE A 87 -2.83 -13.50 2.05
N LYS A 88 -3.11 -12.76 0.98
CA LYS A 88 -3.87 -13.27 -0.17
C LYS A 88 -3.30 -12.75 -1.48
N GLU A 89 -3.32 -13.58 -2.53
CA GLU A 89 -3.09 -13.14 -3.90
C GLU A 89 -4.28 -12.28 -4.42
N GLY A 90 -3.99 -11.08 -4.92
CA GLY A 90 -4.98 -10.13 -5.43
C GLY A 90 -5.37 -9.07 -4.39
N TYR A 91 -6.67 -8.80 -4.28
CA TYR A 91 -7.24 -7.79 -3.40
C TYR A 91 -8.38 -8.40 -2.58
N TYR A 92 -8.57 -7.87 -1.37
CA TYR A 92 -9.77 -8.10 -0.57
C TYR A 92 -10.94 -7.30 -1.12
N ASN A 93 -12.07 -7.99 -1.33
CA ASN A 93 -13.39 -7.36 -1.46
C ASN A 93 -14.05 -7.18 -0.07
N TYR A 94 -15.28 -6.66 -0.02
CA TYR A 94 -16.00 -6.42 1.24
C TYR A 94 -16.28 -7.71 2.03
N GLU A 95 -16.80 -8.73 1.34
CA GLU A 95 -17.17 -10.01 1.97
C GLU A 95 -15.95 -10.73 2.55
N GLU A 96 -14.84 -10.74 1.79
CA GLU A 96 -13.56 -11.33 2.20
C GLU A 96 -12.87 -10.57 3.34
N PHE A 97 -13.25 -9.32 3.60
CA PHE A 97 -12.68 -8.53 4.67
C PHE A 97 -13.42 -8.74 6.00
N ILE A 98 -14.70 -9.09 5.94
CA ILE A 98 -15.56 -9.27 7.12
C ILE A 98 -15.58 -10.72 7.58
N ASN A 99 -15.39 -11.67 6.66
CA ASN A 99 -15.29 -13.10 6.95
C ASN A 99 -13.87 -13.50 7.37
#